data_AF-A0A7V7BMG2-F1
#
_entry.id   AF-A0A7V7BMG2-F1
#
_cell.length_a   1.000
_cell.length_b   1.000
_cell.length_c   1.000
_cell.angle_alpha   90.00
_cell.angle_beta   90.00
_cell.angle_gamma   90.00
#
_symmetry.space_group_name_H-M   'P 1'
#
loop_
_entity.id
_entity.type
_entity.pdbx_description
1 polymer ?
#
loop_
_entity_poly.entity_id
_entity_poly.type
_entity_poly.pdbx_seq_one_letter_code
_entity_poly.pdbx_strand_id
1 'polypeptide(L)'
;MEIINSEYGGFVVSKNIIGGKPIRYSFREKSSIPQLNGWNFYSIDDDEEYVNNSNNFVILNAESISKISPVIFEIFEAPYGTDLCWLYEEGIHVGFYDLKVDKEVSINQILNLS
;
A
#
# COMPACT_ATOMS: atom_id res chain seq x y z
N MET A 1 -15.73 -12.22 -5.30
CA MET A 1 -15.10 -12.53 -4.00
C MET A 1 -15.75 -11.64 -2.97
N GLU A 2 -16.23 -12.20 -1.87
CA GLU A 2 -16.75 -11.40 -0.75
C GLU A 2 -15.57 -10.94 0.11
N ILE A 3 -15.49 -9.65 0.42
CA ILE A 3 -14.42 -9.08 1.25
C ILE A 3 -14.91 -9.05 2.70
N ILE A 4 -14.26 -9.83 3.57
CA ILE A 4 -14.57 -9.86 4.99
C ILE A 4 -13.65 -8.87 5.73
N ASN A 5 -14.10 -7.63 5.93
CA ASN A 5 -13.29 -6.54 6.48
C ASN A 5 -12.56 -6.88 7.80
N SER A 6 -13.16 -7.71 8.66
CA SER A 6 -12.56 -8.11 9.94
C SER A 6 -11.28 -8.94 9.80
N GLU A 7 -11.02 -9.54 8.64
CA GLU A 7 -9.83 -10.37 8.40
C GLU A 7 -8.59 -9.55 8.02
N TYR A 8 -8.78 -8.30 7.57
CA TYR A 8 -7.69 -7.50 6.98
C TYR A 8 -7.19 -6.37 7.86
N GLY A 9 -7.93 -5.97 8.90
CA GLY A 9 -7.60 -4.76 9.68
C GLY A 9 -7.67 -3.47 8.85
N GLY A 10 -7.20 -2.36 9.45
CA GLY A 10 -7.19 -1.04 8.85
C GLY A 10 -5.88 -0.75 8.10
N PHE A 11 -6.02 -0.12 6.93
CA PHE A 11 -4.94 0.37 6.08
C PHE A 11 -4.77 1.88 6.28
N VAL A 12 -3.54 2.36 6.41
CA VAL A 12 -3.25 3.80 6.45
C VAL A 12 -3.07 4.30 5.02
N VAL A 13 -3.87 5.27 4.59
CA VAL A 13 -3.93 5.72 3.20
C VAL A 13 -3.88 7.24 3.13
N SER A 14 -3.04 7.77 2.25
CA SER A 14 -3.00 9.20 1.96
C SER A 14 -4.32 9.70 1.36
N LYS A 15 -4.78 10.87 1.82
CA LYS A 15 -5.96 11.53 1.24
C LYS A 15 -5.77 11.93 -0.22
N ASN A 16 -4.55 12.10 -0.71
CA ASN A 16 -4.29 12.35 -2.13
C ASN A 16 -4.69 11.15 -2.99
N ILE A 17 -4.51 9.92 -2.50
CA ILE A 17 -4.96 8.70 -3.18
C ILE A 17 -6.49 8.69 -3.31
N ILE A 18 -7.19 9.11 -2.25
CA ILE A 18 -8.66 9.26 -2.27
C ILE A 18 -9.09 10.36 -3.24
N GLY A 19 -8.27 11.41 -3.39
CA GLY A 19 -8.41 12.43 -4.42
C GLY A 19 -8.11 11.96 -5.85
N GLY A 20 -7.79 10.68 -6.05
CA GLY A 20 -7.54 10.08 -7.37
C GLY A 20 -6.08 10.12 -7.82
N LYS A 21 -5.14 10.52 -6.94
CA LYS A 21 -3.72 10.45 -7.25
C LYS A 21 -3.22 8.99 -7.22
N PRO A 22 -2.37 8.57 -8.17
CA PRO A 22 -1.79 7.23 -8.15
C PRO A 22 -1.05 6.94 -6.85
N ILE A 23 -1.15 5.71 -6.39
CA ILE A 23 -0.27 5.18 -5.34
C ILE A 23 1.15 5.19 -5.91
N ARG A 24 2.13 5.67 -5.15
CA ARG A 24 3.53 5.60 -5.55
C ARG A 24 4.34 4.71 -4.64
N TYR A 25 4.09 4.79 -3.33
CA TYR A 25 4.81 4.01 -2.35
C TYR A 25 3.84 3.26 -1.45
N SER A 26 4.22 2.02 -1.10
CA SER A 26 3.55 1.27 -0.06
C SER A 26 4.55 0.49 0.76
N PHE A 27 4.40 0.53 2.08
CA PHE A 27 5.26 -0.20 2.99
C PHE A 27 4.46 -0.84 4.11
N ARG A 28 5.02 -1.92 4.67
CA ARG A 28 4.38 -2.68 5.75
C ARG A 28 5.22 -2.64 7.01
N GLU A 29 4.73 -1.95 8.04
CA GLU A 29 5.40 -1.82 9.33
C GLU A 29 4.52 -2.26 10.49
N LYS A 30 5.13 -2.72 11.58
CA LYS A 30 4.36 -3.11 12.77
C LYS A 30 3.76 -1.87 13.41
N SER A 31 2.44 -1.89 13.58
CA SER A 31 1.72 -0.85 14.31
C SER A 31 1.59 -1.20 15.79
N SER A 32 1.66 -0.18 16.66
CA SER A 32 1.26 -0.31 18.07
C SER A 32 -0.26 -0.34 18.26
N ILE A 33 -1.02 0.04 17.22
CA ILE A 33 -2.49 0.03 17.21
C ILE A 33 -2.95 -1.34 16.67
N PRO A 34 -3.56 -2.20 17.49
CA PRO A 34 -3.89 -3.58 17.10
C PRO A 34 -4.86 -3.70 15.92
N GLN A 35 -5.66 -2.67 15.67
CA GLN A 35 -6.63 -2.64 14.57
C GLN A 35 -5.97 -2.37 13.21
N LEU A 36 -4.71 -1.92 13.17
CA LEU A 36 -3.98 -1.65 11.94
C LEU A 36 -3.17 -2.87 11.50
N ASN A 37 -3.18 -3.13 10.20
CA ASN A 37 -2.50 -4.28 9.59
C ASN A 37 -1.05 -4.02 9.17
N GLY A 38 -0.61 -2.77 9.36
CA GLY A 38 0.73 -2.30 9.08
C GLY A 38 0.95 -1.72 7.68
N TRP A 39 0.02 -1.88 6.76
CA TRP A 39 0.13 -1.32 5.41
C TRP A 39 -0.14 0.18 5.41
N ASN A 40 0.79 0.91 4.80
CA ASN A 40 0.72 2.33 4.55
C ASN A 40 0.82 2.58 3.04
N PHE A 41 0.01 3.49 2.49
CA PHE A 41 -0.02 3.82 1.07
C PHE A 41 0.07 5.33 0.85
N TYR A 42 1.11 5.74 0.12
CA TYR A 42 1.42 7.14 -0.19
C TYR A 42 1.25 7.38 -1.68
N SER A 43 0.79 8.59 -2.01
CA SER A 43 0.58 9.02 -3.40
C SER A 43 1.88 9.52 -4.04
N ILE A 44 1.86 9.67 -5.36
CA ILE A 44 2.97 10.28 -6.12
C ILE A 44 3.24 11.75 -5.75
N ASP A 45 2.24 12.44 -5.19
CA ASP A 45 2.33 13.86 -4.81
C ASP A 45 2.62 14.04 -3.30
N ASP A 46 2.84 12.96 -2.55
CA ASP A 46 3.10 13.02 -1.11
C ASP A 46 4.59 13.30 -0.87
N ASP A 47 4.93 14.57 -0.65
CA ASP A 47 6.26 14.99 -0.23
C ASP A 47 6.50 14.81 1.28
N GLU A 48 7.71 15.14 1.74
CA GLU A 48 8.10 15.00 3.15
C GLU A 48 7.23 15.85 4.10
N GLU A 49 6.86 17.07 3.72
CA GLU A 49 5.99 17.92 4.54
C GLU A 49 4.60 17.30 4.68
N TYR A 50 4.07 16.79 3.57
CA TYR A 50 2.76 16.13 3.54
C TYR A 50 2.74 14.86 4.38
N VAL A 51 3.76 14.01 4.25
CA VAL A 51 3.90 12.75 4.99
C VAL A 51 4.06 13.00 6.50
N ASN A 52 4.77 14.06 6.88
CA ASN A 52 5.00 14.40 8.29
C ASN A 52 3.74 14.90 9.03
N ASN A 53 2.64 15.19 8.32
CA ASN A 53 1.38 15.58 8.93
C ASN A 53 0.36 14.42 8.94
N SER A 54 0.16 13.81 10.10
CA SER A 54 -0.76 12.68 10.27
C SER A 54 -2.21 12.98 9.88
N ASN A 55 -2.64 14.25 9.89
CA ASN A 55 -3.99 14.64 9.44
C ASN A 55 -4.20 14.44 7.94
N ASN A 56 -3.13 14.23 7.15
CA ASN A 56 -3.20 13.97 5.73
C ASN A 56 -3.53 12.51 5.38
N PHE A 57 -3.62 11.65 6.39
CA PHE A 57 -3.92 10.24 6.24
C PHE A 57 -5.32 9.90 6.78
N VAL A 58 -5.83 8.76 6.32
CA VAL A 58 -7.07 8.17 6.82
C VAL A 58 -6.93 6.66 6.88
N ILE A 59 -7.70 6.04 7.77
CA ILE A 59 -7.76 4.59 7.89
C ILE A 59 -8.89 4.09 7.01
N LEU A 60 -8.58 3.21 6.06
CA LEU A 60 -9.56 2.52 5.22
C LEU A 60 -9.70 1.06 5.63
N ASN A 61 -10.88 0.49 5.41
CA ASN A 61 -11.10 -0.96 5.49
C ASN A 61 -10.80 -1.63 4.13
N ALA A 62 -10.78 -2.96 4.11
CA ALA A 62 -10.48 -3.74 2.91
C ALA A 62 -11.44 -3.46 1.75
N GLU A 63 -12.74 -3.32 2.01
CA GLU A 63 -13.72 -3.02 0.96
C GLU A 63 -13.52 -1.62 0.33
N SER A 64 -13.09 -0.65 1.12
CA SER A 64 -12.84 0.71 0.61
C SER A 64 -11.56 0.76 -0.21
N ILE A 65 -10.49 0.13 0.27
CA ILE A 65 -9.21 0.16 -0.43
C ILE A 65 -9.23 -0.70 -1.70
N SER A 66 -10.05 -1.76 -1.74
CA SER A 66 -10.23 -2.59 -2.95
C SER A 66 -10.83 -1.82 -4.13
N LYS A 67 -11.64 -0.79 -3.84
CA LYS A 67 -12.22 0.09 -4.86
C LYS A 67 -11.19 1.06 -5.46
N ILE A 68 -10.11 1.32 -4.72
CA ILE A 68 -8.99 2.16 -5.17
C ILE A 68 -8.00 1.33 -6.00
N SER A 69 -7.52 0.23 -5.44
CA SER A 69 -6.59 -0.67 -6.12
C SER A 69 -6.76 -2.10 -5.61
N PRO A 70 -7.36 -3.00 -6.41
CA PRO A 70 -7.55 -4.40 -6.00
C PRO A 70 -6.22 -5.17 -5.88
N VAL A 71 -5.16 -4.72 -6.56
CA VAL A 71 -3.81 -5.34 -6.55
C VAL A 71 -3.21 -5.36 -5.14
N ILE A 72 -3.68 -4.49 -4.24
CA ILE A 72 -3.26 -4.48 -2.82
C ILE A 72 -3.45 -5.84 -2.15
N PHE A 73 -4.49 -6.59 -2.52
CA PHE A 73 -4.70 -7.92 -1.95
C PHE A 73 -3.69 -8.96 -2.41
N GLU A 74 -3.12 -8.78 -3.60
CA GLU A 74 -2.09 -9.69 -4.13
C GLU A 74 -0.78 -9.56 -3.35
N ILE A 75 -0.51 -8.40 -2.77
CA ILE A 75 0.66 -8.15 -1.93
C ILE A 75 0.34 -8.20 -0.43
N PHE A 76 -0.92 -8.42 -0.01
CA PHE A 76 -1.34 -8.22 1.38
C PHE A 76 -0.53 -9.03 2.39
N GLU A 77 -0.16 -10.26 2.04
CA GLU A 77 0.60 -11.18 2.88
C GLU A 77 2.12 -10.92 2.86
N ALA A 78 2.60 -9.90 2.16
CA ALA A 78 4.03 -9.55 2.15
C ALA A 78 4.53 -9.27 3.58
N PRO A 79 5.76 -9.67 3.94
CA PRO A 79 6.24 -9.57 5.32
C PRO A 79 6.31 -8.12 5.82
N TYR A 80 6.33 -7.96 7.15
CA TYR A 80 6.73 -6.69 7.72
C TYR A 80 8.17 -6.33 7.30
N GLY A 81 8.39 -5.08 6.95
CA GLY A 81 9.63 -4.57 6.36
C GLY A 81 9.58 -4.43 4.83
N THR A 82 8.51 -4.90 4.17
CA THR A 82 8.27 -4.66 2.75
C THR A 82 8.15 -3.16 2.47
N ASP A 83 8.81 -2.70 1.41
CA ASP A 83 8.89 -1.31 1.00
C ASP A 83 8.92 -1.23 -0.53
N LEU A 84 7.80 -0.86 -1.14
CA LEU A 84 7.55 -0.98 -2.56
C LEU A 84 7.27 0.37 -3.20
N CYS A 85 7.89 0.59 -4.35
CA CYS A 85 7.51 1.61 -5.31
C CYS A 85 6.63 0.99 -6.39
N TRP A 86 5.46 1.59 -6.63
CA TRP A 86 4.53 1.18 -7.68
C TRP A 86 4.97 1.79 -9.01
N LEU A 87 5.08 0.96 -10.04
CA LEU A 87 5.52 1.33 -11.39
C LEU A 87 4.33 1.53 -12.30
N TYR A 88 4.39 2.56 -13.13
CA TYR A 88 3.33 2.92 -14.05
C TYR A 88 3.87 3.23 -15.44
N GLU A 89 3.15 2.77 -16.46
CA GLU A 89 3.35 3.14 -17.87
C GLU A 89 2.06 3.74 -18.40
N GLU A 90 2.12 4.96 -18.94
CA GLU A 90 0.94 5.69 -19.46
C GLU A 90 -0.24 5.77 -18.45
N GLY A 91 0.08 5.81 -17.15
CA GLY A 91 -0.91 5.87 -16.07
C GLY A 91 -1.48 4.51 -15.65
N ILE A 92 -1.03 3.41 -16.24
CA ILE A 92 -1.44 2.04 -15.92
C ILE A 92 -0.40 1.41 -14.99
N HIS A 93 -0.83 0.79 -13.90
CA HIS A 93 0.07 0.06 -13.00
C HIS A 93 0.62 -1.20 -13.71
N VAL A 94 1.95 -1.30 -13.79
CA VAL A 94 2.63 -2.40 -14.51
C VAL A 94 3.46 -3.32 -13.62
N GLY A 95 3.76 -2.91 -12.38
CA GLY A 95 4.55 -3.74 -11.47
C GLY A 95 5.13 -2.97 -10.29
N PHE A 96 6.09 -3.61 -9.63
CA PHE A 96 6.67 -3.12 -8.39
C PHE A 96 8.20 -3.09 -8.47
N TYR A 97 8.77 -2.11 -7.80
CA TYR A 97 10.18 -2.03 -7.47
C TYR A 97 10.35 -2.09 -5.96
N ASP A 98 11.13 -3.04 -5.46
CA ASP A 98 11.41 -3.18 -4.04
C ASP A 98 12.59 -2.28 -3.66
N LEU A 99 12.32 -1.32 -2.77
CA LEU A 99 13.26 -0.31 -2.34
C LEU A 99 14.31 -0.85 -1.34
N LYS A 100 14.09 -2.02 -0.73
CA LYS A 100 15.07 -2.65 0.16
C LYS A 100 16.12 -3.43 -0.59
N VAL A 101 15.73 -4.11 -1.68
CA VAL A 101 16.64 -4.93 -2.50
C VAL A 101 17.04 -4.28 -3.82
N ASP A 102 16.57 -3.06 -4.08
CA ASP A 102 16.95 -2.21 -5.21
C ASP A 102 16.73 -2.89 -6.57
N LYS A 103 15.55 -3.47 -6.78
CA LYS A 103 15.19 -4.14 -8.05
C LYS A 103 13.69 -4.23 -8.28
N GLU A 104 13.31 -4.42 -9.55
CA GLU A 104 11.95 -4.84 -9.92
C GLU A 104 11.66 -6.25 -9.41
N VAL A 105 10.43 -6.45 -8.91
CA VAL A 105 9.99 -7.70 -8.30
C VAL A 105 8.60 -8.09 -8.77
N SER A 106 8.38 -9.39 -8.92
CA SER A 106 7.05 -9.97 -9.08
C SER A 106 6.34 -10.15 -7.74
N ILE A 107 5.02 -10.35 -7.77
CA ILE A 107 4.22 -10.65 -6.58
C ILE A 107 4.77 -11.85 -5.81
N ASN A 108 5.17 -12.92 -6.50
CA ASN A 108 5.73 -14.11 -5.83
C ASN A 108 7.02 -13.77 -5.05
N GLN A 109 7.86 -12.89 -5.61
CA GLN A 109 9.07 -12.43 -4.93
C GLN A 109 8.74 -11.53 -3.73
N ILE A 110 7.75 -10.65 -3.85
CA ILE A 110 7.25 -9.81 -2.74
C ILE A 110 6.74 -10.68 -1.58
N LEU A 111 6.03 -11.76 -1.91
CA LEU A 111 5.45 -12.69 -0.94
C LEU A 111 6.44 -13.72 -0.41
N ASN A 112 7.70 -13.71 -0.87
CA ASN A 112 8.71 -14.74 -0.58
C ASN A 112 8.24 -16.17 -0.89
N LEU A 113 7.46 -16.34 -1.96
CA LEU A 113 7.02 -17.66 -2.44
C LEU A 113 8.12 -18.25 -3.33
N SER A 114 8.47 -19.51 -3.04
CA SER A 114 9.48 -20.31 -3.76
C SER A 114 8.94 -20.98 -5.00
#